data_AF-V4XYH7-F1
#
_entry.id   AF-V4XYH7-F1
#
_cell.length_a   1.000
_cell.length_b   1.000
_cell.length_c   1.000
_cell.angle_alpha   90.00
_cell.angle_beta   90.00
_cell.angle_gamma   90.00
#
_symmetry.space_group_name_H-M   'P 1'
#
loop_
_entity.id
_entity.type
_entity.pdbx_description
1 polymer ?
#
loop_
_entity_poly.entity_id
_entity_poly.type
_entity_poly.pdbx_seq_one_letter_code
_entity_poly.pdbx_strand_id
1 'polypeptide(L)'
;MRVSDQNEVEGIPLVPDPSAARLDERHQQDYRAHRSQLVQWLLAFGKDPETAEGYAHRTVLNTVQRLDIFYRWAWETGRIHDQHQPRRR
;
A
#
# COMPACT_ATOMS: atom_id res chain seq x y z
N MET A 1 -20.21 -8.19 14.15
CA MET A 1 -19.03 -8.80 13.49
C MET A 1 -18.73 -7.94 12.26
N ARG A 2 -17.68 -7.12 12.28
CA ARG A 2 -17.31 -6.34 11.08
C ARG A 2 -16.84 -7.35 10.05
N VAL A 3 -17.47 -7.33 8.88
CA VAL A 3 -16.92 -8.00 7.70
C VAL A 3 -15.57 -7.33 7.49
N SER A 4 -14.47 -8.06 7.70
CA SER A 4 -13.15 -7.57 7.33
C SER A 4 -13.18 -7.39 5.82
N ASP A 5 -13.44 -6.17 5.38
CA ASP A 5 -13.30 -5.81 3.98
C ASP A 5 -11.84 -6.07 3.64
N GLN A 6 -11.58 -7.03 2.76
CA GLN A 6 -10.23 -7.54 2.51
C GLN A 6 -9.28 -6.45 1.95
N ASN A 7 -9.77 -5.22 1.77
CA ASN A 7 -9.05 -4.08 1.20
C ASN A 7 -8.68 -2.98 2.21
N GLU A 8 -8.80 -3.21 3.52
CA GLU A 8 -8.35 -2.25 4.52
C GLU A 8 -7.67 -2.91 5.73
N VAL A 9 -6.83 -2.14 6.42
CA VAL A 9 -6.27 -2.49 7.74
C VAL A 9 -6.59 -1.33 8.68
N GLU A 10 -7.35 -1.60 9.75
CA GLU A 10 -7.76 -0.58 10.73
C GLU A 10 -8.42 0.66 10.07
N GLY A 11 -9.23 0.47 9.02
CA GLY A 11 -9.84 1.57 8.26
C GLY A 11 -8.88 2.35 7.35
N ILE A 12 -7.66 1.85 7.13
CA ILE A 12 -6.69 2.39 6.17
C ILE A 12 -6.81 1.60 4.86
N PRO A 13 -7.18 2.24 3.73
CA PRO A 13 -7.36 1.54 2.46
C PRO A 13 -6.03 1.03 1.89
N LEU A 14 -6.02 -0.24 1.50
CA LEU A 14 -4.83 -0.93 0.98
C LEU A 14 -4.63 -0.67 -0.51
N VAL A 15 -5.68 -0.76 -1.32
CA VAL A 15 -5.65 -0.43 -2.76
C VAL A 15 -6.59 0.74 -3.03
N PRO A 16 -6.08 1.99 -3.08
CA PRO A 16 -6.88 3.15 -3.45
C PRO A 16 -7.34 3.12 -4.91
N ASP A 17 -8.51 3.68 -5.21
CA ASP A 17 -9.13 3.67 -6.55
C ASP A 17 -8.18 4.11 -7.69
N PRO A 18 -7.36 5.17 -7.54
CA PRO A 18 -6.46 5.57 -8.62
C PRO A 18 -5.40 4.51 -8.93
N SER A 19 -5.03 3.70 -7.96
CA SER A 19 -4.09 2.59 -8.14
C SER A 19 -4.81 1.34 -8.67
N ALA A 20 -6.01 1.03 -8.18
CA ALA A 20 -6.85 -0.05 -8.73
C ALA A 20 -7.10 0.13 -10.23
N ALA A 21 -7.37 1.36 -10.69
CA ALA A 21 -7.60 1.66 -12.11
C ALA A 21 -6.37 1.49 -13.03
N ARG A 22 -5.16 1.38 -12.47
CA ARG A 22 -3.89 1.25 -13.22
C ARG A 22 -3.35 -0.17 -13.25
N LEU A 23 -3.81 -1.02 -12.35
CA LEU A 23 -3.28 -2.36 -12.11
C LEU A 23 -4.30 -3.41 -12.55
N ASP A 24 -3.83 -4.50 -13.14
CA ASP A 24 -4.66 -5.69 -13.32
C ASP A 24 -4.87 -6.42 -11.97
N GLU A 25 -5.71 -7.45 -11.98
CA GLU A 25 -6.09 -8.20 -10.79
C GLU A 25 -4.88 -8.79 -10.03
N ARG A 26 -3.89 -9.31 -10.77
CA ARG A 26 -2.69 -9.92 -10.18
C ARG A 26 -1.86 -8.86 -9.45
N HIS A 27 -1.59 -7.75 -10.13
CA HIS A 27 -0.83 -6.66 -9.54
C HIS A 27 -1.60 -5.97 -8.39
N GLN A 28 -2.93 -5.90 -8.45
CA GLN A 28 -3.73 -5.40 -7.32
C GLN A 28 -3.60 -6.30 -6.10
N GLN A 29 -3.54 -7.62 -6.28
CA GLN A 29 -3.37 -8.56 -5.19
C GLN A 29 -1.97 -8.44 -4.56
N ASP A 30 -0.92 -8.35 -5.39
CA ASP A 30 0.45 -8.17 -4.91
C ASP A 30 0.63 -6.81 -4.21
N TYR A 31 0.08 -5.73 -4.79
CA TYR A 31 0.12 -4.40 -4.18
C TYR A 31 -0.64 -4.37 -2.86
N ARG A 32 -1.80 -5.02 -2.76
CA ARG A 32 -2.56 -5.17 -1.51
C ARG A 32 -1.75 -5.90 -0.45
N ALA A 33 -1.12 -7.01 -0.80
CA ALA A 33 -0.30 -7.78 0.13
C ALA A 33 0.86 -6.94 0.68
N HIS A 34 1.59 -6.26 -0.20
CA HIS A 34 2.66 -5.31 0.16
C HIS A 34 2.15 -4.21 1.10
N ARG A 35 1.05 -3.54 0.72
CA ARG A 35 0.44 -2.46 1.50
C ARG A 35 -0.02 -2.92 2.87
N SER A 36 -0.59 -4.13 2.96
CA SER A 36 -1.06 -4.71 4.21
C SER A 36 0.09 -4.92 5.18
N GLN A 37 1.18 -5.54 4.72
CA GLN A 37 2.38 -5.77 5.53
C GLN A 37 2.99 -4.44 6.00
N LEU A 38 3.09 -3.46 5.10
CA LEU A 38 3.61 -2.14 5.42
C LEU A 38 2.75 -1.42 6.46
N VAL A 39 1.43 -1.38 6.30
CA VAL A 39 0.53 -0.69 7.24
C VAL A 39 0.58 -1.34 8.62
N GLN A 40 0.52 -2.68 8.69
CA GLN A 40 0.63 -3.40 9.95
C GLN A 40 1.97 -3.13 10.63
N TRP A 41 3.07 -3.13 9.87
CA TRP A 41 4.39 -2.81 10.42
C TRP A 41 4.48 -1.37 10.90
N LEU A 42 3.93 -0.39 10.17
CA LEU A 42 3.94 1.01 10.60
C LEU A 42 3.11 1.25 11.86
N LEU A 43 1.99 0.55 12.01
CA LEU A 43 1.11 0.63 13.18
C LEU A 43 1.67 -0.07 14.42
N ALA A 44 2.53 -1.08 14.25
CA ALA A 44 3.10 -1.83 15.36
C ALA A 44 4.53 -1.38 15.74
N PHE A 45 5.35 -1.00 14.75
CA PHE A 45 6.79 -0.79 14.91
C PHE A 45 7.31 0.48 14.26
N GLY A 46 6.50 1.19 13.47
CA GLY A 46 7.01 2.21 12.55
C GLY A 46 7.72 3.39 13.20
N LYS A 47 7.35 3.75 14.43
CA LYS A 47 7.89 4.92 15.13
C LYS A 47 9.20 4.59 15.82
N ASP A 48 9.23 3.50 16.56
CA ASP A 48 10.42 2.97 17.22
C ASP A 48 10.39 1.44 17.21
N PRO A 49 11.12 0.80 16.29
CA PRO A 49 11.18 -0.65 16.19
C PRO A 49 11.83 -1.34 17.40
N GLU A 50 12.75 -0.67 18.11
CA GLU A 50 13.48 -1.26 19.25
C GLU A 50 12.55 -1.44 20.45
N THR A 51 11.60 -0.51 20.63
CA THR A 51 10.61 -0.55 21.72
C THR A 51 9.24 -1.07 21.31
N ALA A 52 9.11 -1.55 20.06
CA ALA A 52 7.83 -1.96 19.46
C ALA A 52 6.75 -0.86 19.54
N GLU A 53 7.14 0.39 19.24
CA GLU A 53 6.23 1.52 19.17
C GLU A 53 5.85 1.82 17.72
N GLY A 54 4.55 1.75 17.43
CA GLY A 54 3.99 2.14 16.15
C GLY A 54 3.74 3.64 16.01
N TYR A 55 3.55 4.10 14.78
CA TYR A 55 3.03 5.43 14.53
C TYR A 55 1.55 5.53 14.88
N ALA A 56 1.13 6.74 15.27
CA ALA A 56 -0.29 7.06 15.38
C ALA A 56 -1.02 6.79 14.06
N HIS A 57 -2.26 6.29 14.16
CA HIS A 57 -3.09 5.92 13.01
C HIS A 57 -3.13 6.98 11.90
N ARG A 58 -3.38 8.25 12.28
CA ARG A 58 -3.42 9.37 11.33
C ARG A 58 -2.09 9.56 10.58
N THR A 59 -0.97 9.35 11.27
CA THR A 59 0.36 9.42 10.65
C THR A 59 0.54 8.31 9.63
N VAL A 60 0.15 7.08 9.96
CA VAL A 60 0.20 5.95 9.02
C VAL A 60 -0.67 6.23 7.79
N LEU A 61 -1.92 6.65 7.98
CA LEU A 61 -2.84 7.00 6.90
C LEU A 61 -2.23 8.04 5.94
N ASN A 62 -1.72 9.15 6.46
CA ASN A 62 -1.09 10.20 5.66
C ASN A 62 0.16 9.70 4.92
N THR A 63 0.98 8.89 5.58
CA THR A 63 2.19 8.31 5.00
C THR A 63 1.86 7.38 3.84
N VAL A 64 0.91 6.46 4.02
CA VAL A 64 0.59 5.50 2.97
C VAL A 64 -0.13 6.16 1.79
N GLN A 65 -0.92 7.22 2.00
CA GLN A 65 -1.47 8.01 0.89
C GLN A 65 -0.37 8.65 0.03
N ARG A 66 0.69 9.17 0.65
CA ARG A 66 1.85 9.74 -0.08
C ARG A 66 2.65 8.66 -0.81
N LEU A 67 2.85 7.50 -0.17
CA LEU A 67 3.53 6.37 -0.81
C LEU A 67 2.76 5.87 -2.03
N ASP A 68 1.43 5.85 -1.98
CA ASP A 68 0.58 5.46 -3.09
C ASP A 68 0.73 6.41 -4.31
N ILE A 69 0.87 7.71 -4.08
CA ILE A 69 1.23 8.68 -5.13
C ILE A 69 2.61 8.37 -5.70
N PHE A 70 3.59 8.12 -4.83
CA PHE A 70 4.96 7.79 -5.24
C PHE A 70 5.04 6.50 -6.06
N TYR A 71 4.34 5.44 -5.67
CA TYR A 71 4.31 4.17 -6.41
C TYR A 71 3.71 4.33 -7.79
N ARG A 72 2.59 5.06 -7.92
CA ARG A 72 2.03 5.37 -9.24
C ARG A 72 3.00 6.12 -10.13
N TRP A 73 3.68 7.14 -9.61
CA TRP A 73 4.72 7.85 -10.36
C TRP A 73 5.87 6.92 -10.77
N ALA A 74 6.29 6.01 -9.89
CA ALA A 74 7.35 5.05 -10.18
C ALA A 74 6.95 4.06 -11.29
N TRP A 75 5.69 3.59 -11.29
CA TRP A 75 5.14 2.75 -12.35
C TRP A 75 5.04 3.50 -13.69
N GLU A 76 4.58 4.76 -13.67
CA GLU A 76 4.42 5.60 -14.87
C GLU A 76 5.78 5.96 -15.51
N THR A 77 6.84 6.10 -14.70
CA THR A 77 8.19 6.45 -15.17
C THR A 77 9.09 5.26 -15.48
N GLY A 78 8.60 4.02 -15.31
CA GLY A 78 9.38 2.79 -15.52
C GLY A 78 10.55 2.61 -14.56
N ARG A 79 10.60 3.38 -13.45
CA ARG A 79 11.71 3.30 -12.49
C ARG A 79 11.63 2.10 -11.54
N ILE A 80 10.45 1.51 -11.43
CA ILE A 80 10.25 0.20 -10.81
C ILE A 80 9.68 -0.70 -11.88
N HIS A 81 10.55 -1.44 -12.56
CA HIS A 81 10.14 -2.51 -13.45
C HIS A 81 9.82 -3.74 -12.61
N ASP A 82 8.53 -3.98 -12.40
CA ASP A 82 8.08 -5.36 -12.16
C ASP A 82 8.28 -6.14 -13.47
N GLN A 83 8.86 -7.34 -13.40
CA GLN A 83 9.17 -8.16 -14.58
C GLN A 83 7.92 -8.66 -15.31
N HIS A 84 6.73 -8.35 -14.79
CA HIS A 84 5.44 -8.85 -15.26
C HIS A 84 4.50 -7.80 -15.85
N GLN A 85 4.92 -6.54 -16.03
CA GLN A 85 4.02 -5.56 -16.62
C GLN A 85 3.83 -5.78 -18.14
N PRO A 86 2.59 -5.85 -18.66
CA PRO A 86 2.37 -5.91 -20.09
C PRO A 86 2.86 -4.60 -20.71
N ARG A 87 3.71 -4.71 -21.73
CA ARG A 87 4.16 -3.56 -22.52
C ARG A 87 2.94 -2.78 -22.97
N ARG A 88 2.79 -1.55 -22.48
CA ARG A 88 1.84 -0.60 -23.06
C ARG A 88 2.23 -0.43 -24.53
N ARG A 89 1.33 -0.84 -25.42
CA ARG A 89 1.40 -0.55 -26.85
C ARG A 89 1.19 0.93 -27.10
#